data_AF-A0A1G2W0T2-F1
#
_entry.id   AF-A0A1G2W0T2-F1
#
_cell.length_a   1.000
_cell.length_b   1.000
_cell.length_c   1.000
_cell.angle_alpha   90.00
_cell.angle_beta   90.00
_cell.angle_gamma   90.00
#
_symmetry.space_group_name_H-M   'P 1'
#
loop_
_entity.id
_entity.type
_entity.pdbx_description
1 polymer ?
#
loop_
_entity_poly.entity_id
_entity_poly.type
_entity_poly.pdbx_seq_one_letter_code
_entity_poly.pdbx_strand_id
1 'polypeptide(L)'
;MTEIRSNFLRTVIALDAAACGVMGAAFAFDAGWLAEPLGLSPALMQPVGLFLMPYAAVLAWLASRPALPRPVVWTLVGFNIVWAAESIGLVALGWAQPTTLGLAVVVGQAVAALVVAELQYLALRRARQAAVA
;
A
#
# COMPACT_ATOMS: atom_id res chain seq x y z
N MET A 1 -17.38 3.91 -18.86
CA MET A 1 -16.09 3.48 -18.29
C MET A 1 -16.09 1.97 -18.21
N THR A 2 -15.15 1.27 -18.83
CA THR A 2 -15.12 -0.20 -18.76
C THR A 2 -14.75 -0.62 -17.33
N GLU A 3 -15.61 -1.43 -16.70
CA GLU A 3 -15.33 -1.99 -15.38
C GLU A 3 -14.53 -3.30 -15.49
N ILE A 4 -13.73 -3.59 -14.48
CA ILE A 4 -12.95 -4.83 -14.35
C ILE A 4 -13.64 -5.72 -13.32
N ARG A 5 -14.05 -6.91 -13.76
CA ARG A 5 -14.54 -7.99 -12.90
C ARG A 5 -13.44 -9.04 -12.78
N SER A 6 -12.81 -9.14 -11.62
CA SER A 6 -11.70 -10.08 -11.39
C SER A 6 -11.59 -10.44 -9.90
N ASN A 7 -11.78 -11.72 -9.57
CA ASN A 7 -11.57 -12.21 -8.20
C ASN A 7 -10.10 -12.05 -7.78
N PHE A 8 -9.16 -12.24 -8.71
CA PHE A 8 -7.75 -12.01 -8.47
C PHE A 8 -7.47 -10.56 -8.03
N LEU A 9 -8.04 -9.58 -8.74
CA LEU A 9 -7.87 -8.16 -8.38
C LEU A 9 -8.44 -7.87 -6.98
N ARG A 10 -9.61 -8.41 -6.68
CA ARG A 10 -10.25 -8.25 -5.36
C ARG A 10 -9.41 -8.84 -4.23
N THR A 11 -8.82 -10.02 -4.45
CA THR A 11 -7.91 -10.63 -3.47
C THR A 11 -6.65 -9.79 -3.26
N VAL A 12 -6.05 -9.25 -4.33
CA VAL A 12 -4.89 -8.37 -4.23
C VAL A 12 -5.23 -7.12 -3.40
N ILE A 13 -6.36 -6.47 -3.68
CA ILE A 13 -6.81 -5.29 -2.93
C ILE A 13 -7.13 -5.64 -1.48
N ALA A 14 -7.70 -6.82 -1.20
CA ALA A 14 -7.99 -7.26 0.17
C ALA A 14 -6.71 -7.53 0.98
N LEU A 15 -5.69 -8.12 0.36
CA LEU A 15 -4.39 -8.33 1.00
C LEU A 15 -3.69 -6.99 1.29
N ASP A 16 -3.74 -6.06 0.34
CA ASP A 16 -3.23 -4.69 0.52
C ASP A 16 -3.96 -3.96 1.66
N ALA A 17 -5.29 -4.08 1.70
CA ALA A 17 -6.11 -3.55 2.79
C ALA A 17 -5.69 -4.11 4.16
N ALA A 18 -5.47 -5.43 4.25
CA ALA A 18 -5.03 -6.07 5.49
C ALA A 18 -3.63 -5.61 5.90
N ALA A 19 -2.68 -5.52 4.96
CA ALA A 19 -1.33 -5.03 5.22
C ALA A 19 -1.34 -3.57 5.70
N CYS A 20 -2.08 -2.70 5.02
CA CYS A 20 -2.27 -1.30 5.42
C CYS A 20 -2.95 -1.19 6.79
N GLY A 21 -3.95 -2.03 7.09
CA GLY A 21 -4.65 -2.04 8.37
C GLY A 21 -3.73 -2.45 9.54
N VAL A 22 -2.95 -3.52 9.36
CA VAL A 22 -2.00 -4.00 10.38
C VAL A 22 -0.90 -2.98 10.63
N MET A 23 -0.25 -2.50 9.56
CA MET A 23 0.82 -1.50 9.68
C MET A 23 0.28 -0.17 10.21
N GLY A 24 -0.90 0.23 9.76
CA GLY A 24 -1.58 1.44 10.19
C GLY A 24 -1.89 1.44 11.68
N ALA A 25 -2.45 0.34 12.19
CA ALA A 25 -2.72 0.18 13.61
C ALA A 25 -1.44 0.18 14.46
N ALA A 26 -0.42 -0.58 14.04
CA ALA A 26 0.87 -0.63 14.73
C ALA A 26 1.52 0.77 14.83
N PHE A 27 1.51 1.54 13.73
CA PHE A 27 2.09 2.88 13.72
C PHE A 27 1.22 3.93 14.41
N ALA A 28 -0.10 3.78 14.45
CA ALA A 28 -0.99 4.71 15.13
C ALA A 28 -0.94 4.55 16.67
N PHE A 29 -0.95 3.30 17.15
CA PHE A 29 -1.13 3.00 18.57
C PHE A 29 0.17 2.62 19.29
N ASP A 30 1.10 1.94 18.60
CA ASP A 30 2.33 1.39 19.21
C ASP A 30 3.60 2.19 18.86
N ALA A 31 3.46 3.38 18.24
CA ALA A 31 4.57 4.20 17.79
C ALA A 31 5.65 4.44 18.86
N GLY A 32 5.26 4.64 20.12
CA GLY A 32 6.21 4.87 21.22
C GLY A 32 7.09 3.65 21.48
N TRP A 33 6.51 2.45 21.43
CA TRP A 33 7.23 1.18 21.63
C TRP A 33 8.08 0.81 20.41
N LEU A 34 7.65 1.20 19.21
CA LEU A 34 8.34 0.91 17.96
C LEU A 34 9.46 1.92 17.66
N ALA A 35 9.49 3.09 18.31
CA ALA A 35 10.40 4.18 17.97
C ALA A 35 11.88 3.79 18.08
N GLU A 36 12.28 3.22 19.22
CA GLU A 36 13.65 2.80 19.46
C GLU A 36 14.04 1.59 18.59
N PRO A 37 13.25 0.49 18.53
CA PRO A 37 13.58 -0.64 17.66
C PRO A 37 13.69 -0.30 16.18
N LEU A 38 12.84 0.59 15.67
CA LEU A 38 12.84 0.99 14.25
C LEU A 38 13.76 2.18 13.97
N GLY A 39 14.17 2.94 14.97
CA GLY A 39 14.88 4.21 14.76
C GLY A 39 14.02 5.24 14.02
N LEU A 40 12.71 5.17 14.19
CA LEU A 40 11.74 6.07 13.54
C LEU A 40 11.07 6.92 14.62
N SER A 41 10.88 8.21 14.37
CA SER A 41 10.21 9.06 15.35
C SER A 41 8.70 8.76 15.42
N PRO A 42 8.08 8.81 16.61
CA PRO A 42 6.63 8.73 16.72
C PRO A 42 5.91 9.81 15.90
N ALA A 43 6.53 11.00 15.78
CA ALA A 43 6.03 12.10 14.98
C ALA A 43 5.95 11.79 13.47
N LEU A 44 6.77 10.86 12.98
CA LEU A 44 6.67 10.32 11.63
C LEU A 44 5.68 9.16 11.54
N MET A 45 5.75 8.21 12.49
CA MET A 45 4.95 6.99 12.43
C MET A 45 3.45 7.24 12.66
N GLN A 46 3.08 8.05 13.66
CA GLN A 46 1.66 8.24 14.00
C GLN A 46 0.83 8.83 12.85
N PRO A 47 1.27 9.89 12.14
CA PRO A 47 0.53 10.39 10.98
C PRO A 47 0.40 9.34 9.87
N VAL A 48 1.46 8.57 9.60
CA VAL A 48 1.43 7.47 8.62
C VAL A 48 0.40 6.42 9.04
N GLY A 49 0.41 6.01 10.31
CA GLY A 49 -0.55 5.04 10.84
C GLY A 49 -2.00 5.52 10.74
N LEU A 50 -2.24 6.77 11.16
CA LEU A 50 -3.54 7.43 11.08
C LEU A 50 -4.05 7.60 9.64
N PHE A 51 -3.16 7.77 8.68
CA PHE A 51 -3.50 7.82 7.25
C PHE A 51 -3.81 6.42 6.69
N LEU A 52 -3.03 5.41 7.07
CA LEU A 52 -3.18 4.04 6.55
C LEU A 52 -4.48 3.38 6.99
N MET A 53 -5.02 3.67 8.17
CA MET A 53 -6.28 3.10 8.65
C MET A 53 -7.49 3.45 7.76
N PRO A 54 -7.81 4.72 7.47
CA PRO A 54 -8.88 5.05 6.53
C PRO A 54 -8.59 4.58 5.11
N TYR A 55 -7.32 4.59 4.67
CA TYR A 55 -6.95 4.02 3.37
C TYR A 55 -7.24 2.51 3.30
N ALA A 56 -6.90 1.74 4.33
CA ALA A 56 -7.23 0.33 4.45
C ALA A 56 -8.74 0.08 4.41
N ALA A 57 -9.54 0.95 5.06
CA ALA A 57 -11.00 0.87 5.00
C ALA A 57 -11.53 1.11 3.57
N VAL A 58 -10.97 2.06 2.85
CA VAL A 58 -11.29 2.30 1.43
C VAL A 58 -10.92 1.08 0.58
N LEU A 59 -9.73 0.50 0.77
CA LEU A 59 -9.32 -0.71 0.04
C LEU A 59 -10.23 -1.90 0.35
N ALA A 60 -10.57 -2.14 1.62
CA ALA A 60 -11.49 -3.20 2.02
C ALA A 60 -12.87 -3.02 1.36
N TRP A 61 -13.37 -1.77 1.33
CA TRP A 61 -14.59 -1.44 0.62
C TRP A 61 -14.49 -1.70 -0.89
N LEU A 62 -13.39 -1.33 -1.54
CA LEU A 62 -13.15 -1.61 -2.96
C LEU A 62 -13.08 -3.13 -3.24
N ALA A 63 -12.42 -3.90 -2.38
CA ALA A 63 -12.33 -5.36 -2.50
C ALA A 63 -13.70 -6.06 -2.38
N SER A 64 -14.64 -5.45 -1.64
CA SER A 64 -16.02 -5.94 -1.53
C SER A 64 -16.82 -5.77 -2.83
N ARG A 65 -16.39 -4.91 -3.75
CA ARG A 65 -17.13 -4.61 -4.98
C ARG A 65 -16.95 -5.72 -6.02
N PRO A 66 -18.03 -6.13 -6.71
CA PRO A 66 -17.97 -7.19 -7.72
C PRO A 66 -17.24 -6.74 -9.00
N ALA A 67 -17.20 -5.44 -9.27
CA ALA A 67 -16.48 -4.85 -10.38
C ALA A 67 -15.91 -3.49 -9.97
N LEU A 68 -14.79 -3.11 -10.57
CA LEU A 68 -14.09 -1.86 -10.29
C LEU A 68 -13.88 -1.06 -11.57
N PRO A 69 -14.14 0.26 -11.60
CA PRO A 69 -13.83 1.08 -12.75
C PRO A 69 -12.32 1.08 -13.05
N ARG A 70 -11.92 0.96 -14.32
CA ARG A 70 -10.50 0.99 -14.73
C ARG A 70 -9.71 2.16 -14.15
N PRO A 71 -10.23 3.40 -14.11
CA PRO A 71 -9.48 4.52 -13.55
C PRO A 71 -9.17 4.33 -12.06
N VAL A 72 -10.07 3.72 -11.28
CA VAL A 72 -9.85 3.42 -9.86
C VAL A 72 -8.65 2.48 -9.70
N VAL A 73 -8.58 1.41 -10.52
CA VAL A 73 -7.46 0.46 -10.44
C VAL A 73 -6.13 1.12 -10.82
N TRP A 74 -6.14 1.99 -11.83
CA TRP A 74 -4.95 2.78 -12.17
C TRP A 74 -4.53 3.74 -11.06
N THR A 75 -5.48 4.36 -10.36
CA THR A 75 -5.19 5.20 -9.19
C THR A 75 -4.50 4.38 -8.09
N LEU A 76 -4.94 3.14 -7.83
CA LEU A 76 -4.30 2.27 -6.84
C LEU A 76 -2.86 1.88 -7.23
N VAL A 77 -2.63 1.62 -8.52
CA VAL A 77 -1.27 1.35 -9.05
C VAL A 77 -0.37 2.56 -8.84
N GLY A 78 -0.83 3.74 -9.25
CA GLY A 78 -0.07 4.99 -9.10
C GLY A 78 0.20 5.31 -7.63
N PHE A 79 -0.81 5.13 -6.76
CA PHE A 79 -0.67 5.36 -5.34
C PHE A 79 0.40 4.47 -4.71
N ASN A 80 0.39 3.16 -5.00
CA ASN A 80 1.40 2.23 -4.49
C ASN A 80 2.82 2.55 -4.98
N ILE A 81 2.97 3.00 -6.23
CA ILE A 81 4.27 3.44 -6.77
C ILE A 81 4.77 4.69 -6.05
N VAL A 82 3.90 5.70 -5.87
CA VAL A 82 4.24 6.93 -5.14
C VAL A 82 4.60 6.62 -3.70
N TRP A 83 3.83 5.77 -3.03
CA TRP A 83 4.09 5.33 -1.65
C TRP A 83 5.46 4.67 -1.50
N ALA A 84 5.80 3.75 -2.41
CA ALA A 84 7.11 3.11 -2.41
C ALA A 84 8.24 4.11 -2.69
N ALA A 85 8.06 5.01 -3.65
CA ALA A 85 9.05 6.03 -3.98
C ALA A 85 9.30 7.00 -2.81
N GLU A 86 8.24 7.47 -2.15
CA GLU A 86 8.32 8.31 -0.95
C GLU A 86 9.04 7.58 0.18
N SER A 87 8.69 6.31 0.42
CA SER A 87 9.29 5.49 1.48
C SER A 87 10.80 5.33 1.30
N ILE A 88 11.25 5.09 0.08
CA ILE A 88 12.68 5.01 -0.24
C ILE A 88 13.33 6.41 -0.17
N GLY A 89 12.65 7.44 -0.67
CA GLY A 89 13.10 8.83 -0.64
C GLY A 89 13.34 9.34 0.78
N LEU A 90 12.46 9.02 1.72
CA LEU A 90 12.59 9.36 3.15
C LEU A 90 13.95 8.95 3.72
N VAL A 91 14.41 7.73 3.39
CA VAL A 91 15.69 7.20 3.84
C VAL A 91 16.85 7.75 3.00
N ALA A 92 16.70 7.72 1.67
CA ALA A 92 17.76 8.12 0.74
C ALA A 92 18.14 9.62 0.87
N LEU A 93 17.17 10.47 1.22
CA LEU A 93 17.37 11.90 1.44
C LEU A 93 17.79 12.24 2.89
N GLY A 94 17.92 11.24 3.76
CA GLY A 94 18.31 11.42 5.16
C GLY A 94 17.24 12.07 6.03
N TRP A 95 15.98 12.07 5.61
CA TRP A 95 14.85 12.60 6.39
C TRP A 95 14.46 11.67 7.55
N ALA A 96 14.83 10.40 7.47
CA ALA A 96 14.80 9.45 8.58
C ALA A 96 16.09 8.64 8.64
N GLN A 97 16.51 8.27 9.85
CA GLN A 97 17.68 7.40 10.09
C GLN A 97 17.25 6.15 10.87
N PRO A 98 16.56 5.21 10.19
CA PRO A 98 16.10 3.99 10.84
C PRO A 98 17.26 3.11 11.28
N THR A 99 17.01 2.25 12.26
CA THR A 99 17.90 1.11 12.58
C THR A 99 17.92 0.12 11.40
N THR A 100 18.76 -0.92 11.47
CA THR A 100 18.72 -2.03 10.50
C THR A 100 17.33 -2.67 10.42
N LEU A 101 16.63 -2.82 11.55
CA LEU A 101 15.27 -3.35 11.59
C LEU A 101 14.28 -2.38 10.94
N GLY A 102 14.35 -1.08 11.28
CA GLY A 102 13.50 -0.07 10.66
C GLY A 102 13.71 0.05 9.16
N LEU A 103 14.95 -0.06 8.70
CA LEU A 103 15.27 -0.06 7.28
C LEU A 103 14.65 -1.27 6.58
N ALA A 104 14.74 -2.45 7.18
CA ALA A 104 14.09 -3.65 6.66
C ALA A 104 12.56 -3.49 6.60
N VAL A 105 11.94 -2.85 7.60
CA VAL A 105 10.50 -2.54 7.58
C VAL A 105 10.18 -1.57 6.45
N VAL A 106 10.89 -0.45 6.33
CA VAL A 106 10.66 0.58 5.31
C VAL A 106 10.84 0.02 3.89
N VAL A 107 11.94 -0.70 3.64
CA VAL A 107 12.20 -1.32 2.33
C VAL A 107 11.22 -2.46 2.06
N GLY A 108 10.93 -3.30 3.05
CA GLY A 108 10.03 -4.43 2.93
C GLY A 108 8.62 -4.01 2.53
N GLN A 109 8.07 -3.00 3.19
CA GLN A 109 6.74 -2.47 2.82
C GLN A 109 6.75 -1.76 1.46
N ALA A 110 7.84 -1.04 1.11
CA ALA A 110 7.94 -0.40 -0.21
C ALA A 110 7.97 -1.43 -1.35
N VAL A 111 8.70 -2.53 -1.16
CA VAL A 111 8.71 -3.66 -2.11
C VAL A 111 7.32 -4.31 -2.18
N ALA A 112 6.66 -4.52 -1.04
CA ALA A 112 5.31 -5.06 -1.01
C ALA A 112 4.31 -4.18 -1.80
N ALA A 113 4.37 -2.86 -1.63
CA ALA A 113 3.55 -1.91 -2.39
C ALA A 113 3.80 -2.01 -3.90
N LEU A 114 5.07 -2.12 -4.33
CA LEU A 114 5.40 -2.32 -5.75
C LEU A 114 4.89 -3.66 -6.29
N VAL A 115 4.97 -4.73 -5.51
CA VAL A 115 4.38 -6.03 -5.88
C VAL A 115 2.87 -5.87 -6.06
N VAL A 116 2.17 -5.22 -5.12
CA VAL A 116 0.73 -4.95 -5.24
C VAL A 116 0.42 -4.15 -6.50
N ALA A 117 1.18 -3.08 -6.79
CA ALA A 117 1.02 -2.28 -8.00
C ALA A 117 1.17 -3.12 -9.27
N GLU A 118 2.19 -3.99 -9.33
CA GLU A 118 2.40 -4.89 -10.46
C GLU A 118 1.22 -5.86 -10.63
N LEU A 119 0.73 -6.47 -9.53
CA LEU A 119 -0.41 -7.38 -9.60
C LEU A 119 -1.70 -6.68 -10.06
N GLN A 120 -1.95 -5.45 -9.61
CA GLN A 120 -3.07 -4.62 -10.08
C GLN A 120 -2.93 -4.26 -11.57
N TYR A 121 -1.72 -3.92 -12.01
CA TYR A 121 -1.41 -3.67 -13.43
C TYR A 121 -1.60 -4.91 -14.30
N LEU A 122 -1.19 -6.10 -13.84
CA LEU A 122 -1.42 -7.36 -14.53
C LEU A 122 -2.92 -7.65 -14.68
N ALA A 123 -3.75 -7.34 -13.68
CA ALA A 123 -5.20 -7.45 -13.78
C ALA A 123 -5.78 -6.50 -14.85
N LEU A 124 -5.30 -5.26 -14.93
CA LEU A 124 -5.64 -4.29 -15.98
C LEU A 124 -5.26 -4.80 -17.37
N ARG A 125 -4.06 -5.38 -17.52
CA ARG A 125 -3.55 -5.93 -18.77
C ARG A 125 -4.40 -7.10 -19.26
N ARG A 126 -4.72 -8.05 -18.37
CA ARG A 126 -5.58 -9.21 -18.68
C ARG A 126 -6.99 -8.78 -19.08
N ALA A 127 -7.57 -7.81 -18.37
CA ALA A 127 -8.89 -7.28 -18.71
C ALA A 127 -8.93 -6.58 -20.07
N ARG A 128 -7.82 -5.93 -20.49
CA ARG A 128 -7.70 -5.36 -21.84
C ARG A 128 -7.62 -6.45 -22.91
N GLN A 129 -6.84 -7.50 -22.69
CA GLN A 129 -6.71 -8.61 -23.65
C GLN A 129 -8.05 -9.32 -23.87
N ALA A 130 -8.81 -9.59 -22.80
CA ALA A 130 -10.13 -10.20 -22.89
C ALA A 130 -11.21 -9.32 -23.57
N ALA A 131 -10.99 -8.00 -23.67
CA ALA A 131 -11.90 -7.08 -24.35
C ALA A 131 -11.59 -6.91 -25.85
N VAL A 132 -10.42 -7.39 -26.31
CA VAL A 132 -9.96 -7.31 -27.70
C VAL A 132 -10.04 -8.66 -28.41
N ALA A 133 -10.09 -9.76 -27.65
CA ALA A 133 -10.38 -11.11 -28.13
C ALA A 133 -11.88 -11.30 -28.36
#